data_AF-A0A7S3GAM3-F1
#
_entry.id   AF-A0A7S3GAM3-F1
#
_cell.length_a   1.000
_cell.length_b   1.000
_cell.length_c   1.000
_cell.angle_alpha   90.00
_cell.angle_beta   90.00
_cell.angle_gamma   90.00
#
_symmetry.space_group_name_H-M   'P 1'
#
loop_
_entity.id
_entity.type
_entity.pdbx_description
1 polymer ?
#
loop_
_entity_poly.entity_id
_entity_poly.type
_entity_poly.pdbx_seq_one_letter_code
_entity_poly.pdbx_strand_id
1 'polypeptide(L)'
;MEGESDLVRSVQRGEGALPPRKGRRGKKKVVEEVEETEEMNKEEVEGGGASKSEEAGKKEGRKEESEEGRADAMRVEEEFEHKFEYRDHTADIQLYSWGDTLEEAFEQVVIAMFNYMVELRVVDIDYSKTRTIEVEGHSMTTLLFELLSESLFQMSEFFVIKRIKITKLDRANFKIKAVCFGETFDRIKHEDGIGTEVKAPTYNYMQIEEGEERSTVTVIVDI
;
A
#
# COMPACT_ATOMS: atom_id res chain seq x y z
N MET A 1 6.21 47.72 1.74
CA MET A 1 6.35 46.88 0.54
C MET A 1 6.98 45.59 1.02
N GLU A 2 6.11 44.70 1.49
CA GLU A 2 6.50 43.39 2.03
C GLU A 2 6.72 42.46 0.84
N GLY A 3 7.86 41.77 0.85
CA GLY A 3 8.23 40.80 -0.18
C GLY A 3 7.57 39.46 0.09
N GLU A 4 6.66 39.06 -0.79
CA GLU A 4 6.25 37.68 -0.93
C GLU A 4 7.41 36.89 -1.54
N SER A 5 8.01 36.01 -0.75
CA SER A 5 8.97 35.03 -1.25
C SER A 5 8.21 33.88 -1.89
N ASP A 6 8.30 33.78 -3.21
CA ASP A 6 7.82 32.64 -4.00
C ASP A 6 8.47 31.33 -3.53
N LEU A 7 7.76 30.60 -2.68
CA LEU A 7 8.05 29.20 -2.42
C LEU A 7 7.29 28.38 -3.48
N VAL A 8 7.91 28.20 -4.63
CA VAL A 8 7.42 27.30 -5.68
C VAL A 8 7.43 25.87 -5.10
N ARG A 9 6.28 25.42 -4.61
CA ARG A 9 6.06 24.03 -4.17
C ARG A 9 6.19 23.15 -5.41
N SER A 10 7.11 22.18 -5.38
CA SER A 10 7.18 21.17 -6.44
C SER A 10 5.94 20.29 -6.32
N VAL A 11 5.04 20.41 -7.30
CA VAL A 11 3.88 19.53 -7.46
C VAL A 11 4.28 18.54 -8.53
N GLN A 12 4.47 17.28 -8.16
CA GLN A 12 4.86 16.22 -9.10
C GLN A 12 3.66 15.28 -9.27
N ARG A 13 3.04 15.36 -10.45
CA ARG A 13 1.99 14.42 -10.88
C ARG A 13 2.62 13.04 -11.04
N GLY A 14 1.87 11.97 -10.72
CA GLY A 14 2.31 10.58 -10.50
C GLY A 14 3.03 9.84 -11.64
N GLU A 15 3.99 10.45 -12.31
CA GLU A 15 4.85 9.85 -13.32
C GLU A 15 6.08 9.22 -12.64
N GLY A 16 5.87 8.05 -12.03
CA GLY A 16 6.93 7.14 -11.56
C GLY A 16 7.27 7.20 -10.07
N ALA A 17 8.08 6.23 -9.63
CA ALA A 17 8.55 6.13 -8.25
C ALA A 17 9.55 7.24 -7.93
N LEU A 18 9.41 7.88 -6.77
CA LEU A 18 10.32 8.94 -6.36
C LEU A 18 11.60 8.35 -5.74
N PRO A 19 12.77 8.87 -6.13
CA PRO A 19 14.03 8.40 -5.56
C PRO A 19 14.09 8.75 -4.06
N PRO A 20 14.84 7.97 -3.26
CA PRO A 20 15.02 8.26 -1.84
C PRO A 20 15.53 9.69 -1.65
N ARG A 21 14.89 10.44 -0.73
CA ARG A 21 15.31 11.80 -0.40
C ARG A 21 16.78 11.79 0.01
N LYS A 22 17.60 12.63 -0.63
CA LYS A 22 18.98 12.88 -0.20
C LYS A 22 18.93 13.53 1.18
N GLY A 23 19.17 12.73 2.22
CA GLY A 23 19.30 13.25 3.58
C GLY A 23 20.30 14.40 3.60
N ARG A 24 19.93 15.51 4.25
CA ARG A 24 20.83 16.65 4.48
C ARG A 24 21.95 16.14 5.37
N ARG A 25 23.07 15.70 4.77
CA ARG A 25 24.25 15.16 5.47
C ARG A 25 24.85 16.27 6.34
N GLY A 26 24.44 16.34 7.60
CA GLY A 26 25.26 16.92 8.65
C GLY A 26 26.52 16.06 8.76
N LYS A 27 27.70 16.66 8.53
CA LYS A 27 28.99 16.00 8.72
C LYS A 27 29.09 15.50 10.17
N LYS A 28 28.87 14.21 10.40
CA LYS A 28 29.37 13.51 11.60
C LYS A 28 30.36 12.44 11.15
N LYS A 29 31.61 12.61 11.59
CA LYS A 29 32.65 11.57 11.59
C LYS A 29 32.11 10.41 12.42
N VAL A 30 32.10 9.20 11.85
CA VAL A 30 31.98 7.97 12.61
C VAL A 30 33.32 7.25 12.46
N VAL A 31 33.88 6.88 13.60
CA VAL A 31 35.13 6.14 13.77
C VAL A 31 34.76 4.66 13.77
N GLU A 32 35.57 3.84 13.09
CA GLU A 32 35.45 2.38 13.03
C GLU A 32 35.69 1.75 14.41
N GLU A 33 34.96 0.68 14.72
CA GLU A 33 35.48 -0.44 15.49
C GLU A 33 34.75 -1.72 15.03
N VAL A 34 35.55 -2.75 14.80
CA VAL A 34 35.24 -4.07 14.25
C VAL A 34 35.50 -5.06 15.37
N GLU A 35 34.65 -6.06 15.57
CA GLU A 35 35.12 -7.37 16.05
C GLU A 35 34.11 -8.51 15.74
N GLU A 36 34.71 -9.58 15.24
CA GLU A 36 34.29 -10.97 14.92
C GLU A 36 33.82 -11.74 16.20
N THR A 37 33.23 -12.95 16.25
CA THR A 37 33.08 -14.16 15.40
C THR A 37 32.13 -15.15 16.13
N GLU A 38 31.45 -16.02 15.37
CA GLU A 38 31.19 -17.50 15.52
C GLU A 38 30.88 -18.13 16.93
N GLU A 39 30.06 -19.17 17.13
CA GLU A 39 30.00 -20.51 16.50
C GLU A 39 28.84 -21.37 17.11
N MET A 40 28.28 -22.29 16.29
CA MET A 40 27.69 -23.66 16.49
C MET A 40 27.25 -24.19 17.90
N ASN A 41 26.33 -25.15 18.15
CA ASN A 41 25.66 -26.24 17.41
C ASN A 41 24.50 -26.86 18.26
N LYS A 42 23.53 -27.48 17.54
CA LYS A 42 22.60 -28.64 17.78
C LYS A 42 22.49 -29.41 19.12
N GLU A 43 21.27 -29.81 19.48
CA GLU A 43 20.69 -31.20 19.59
C GLU A 43 19.24 -31.14 20.16
N GLU A 44 18.19 -31.57 19.43
CA GLU A 44 17.36 -32.81 19.57
C GLU A 44 16.90 -33.15 21.02
N VAL A 45 15.62 -33.47 21.33
CA VAL A 45 14.87 -34.70 21.00
C VAL A 45 13.38 -34.59 21.44
N GLU A 46 12.50 -35.10 20.57
CA GLU A 46 11.17 -35.78 20.70
C GLU A 46 10.17 -35.57 21.87
N GLY A 47 8.87 -35.60 21.51
CA GLY A 47 7.82 -36.04 22.43
C GLY A 47 6.36 -35.78 22.04
N GLY A 48 5.81 -36.58 21.11
CA GLY A 48 4.45 -37.15 21.05
C GLY A 48 3.17 -36.35 21.41
N GLY A 49 2.13 -36.48 20.55
CA GLY A 49 0.74 -36.27 20.96
C GLY A 49 -0.25 -36.06 19.82
N ALA A 50 -0.75 -37.15 19.23
CA ALA A 50 -1.87 -37.12 18.28
C ALA A 50 -3.21 -36.90 18.99
N SER A 51 -4.11 -36.11 18.39
CA SER A 51 -5.55 -36.18 18.62
C SER A 51 -6.27 -35.66 17.37
N LYS A 52 -7.04 -36.55 16.73
CA LYS A 52 -8.01 -36.24 15.69
C LYS A 52 -9.28 -35.66 16.34
N SER A 53 -9.88 -34.68 15.70
CA SER A 53 -11.34 -34.58 15.61
C SER A 53 -11.71 -33.89 14.30
N GLU A 54 -12.55 -34.58 13.54
CA GLU A 54 -13.20 -34.15 12.31
C GLU A 54 -14.22 -33.04 12.62
N GLU A 55 -14.38 -32.07 11.72
CA GLU A 55 -15.73 -31.58 11.42
C GLU A 55 -15.79 -31.12 9.95
N ALA A 56 -16.68 -31.78 9.22
CA ALA A 56 -17.01 -31.51 7.84
C ALA A 56 -18.10 -30.44 7.75
N GLY A 57 -18.06 -29.63 6.69
CA GLY A 57 -19.27 -29.04 6.11
C GLY A 57 -19.32 -27.51 6.08
N LYS A 58 -18.81 -26.92 4.99
CA LYS A 58 -19.51 -25.89 4.17
C LYS A 58 -18.60 -25.48 3.01
N LYS A 59 -18.72 -26.17 1.88
CA LYS A 59 -18.11 -25.78 0.60
C LYS A 59 -19.21 -25.65 -0.44
N GLU A 60 -20.05 -24.64 -0.29
CA GLU A 60 -21.01 -24.22 -1.31
C GLU A 60 -21.34 -22.75 -0.99
N GLY A 61 -20.78 -21.83 -1.78
CA GLY A 61 -20.97 -20.38 -1.60
C GLY A 61 -19.74 -19.51 -1.91
N ARG A 62 -18.52 -20.07 -1.96
CA ARG A 62 -17.29 -19.27 -2.12
C ARG A 62 -16.83 -19.03 -3.57
N LYS A 63 -17.45 -19.68 -4.56
CA LYS A 63 -16.99 -19.56 -5.96
C LYS A 63 -17.59 -18.35 -6.70
N GLU A 64 -18.85 -18.03 -6.46
CA GLU A 64 -19.58 -17.03 -7.27
C GLU A 64 -19.12 -15.58 -7.00
N GLU A 65 -18.85 -15.19 -5.74
CA GLU A 65 -18.32 -13.85 -5.40
C GLU A 65 -16.91 -13.58 -6.00
N SER A 66 -16.15 -14.63 -6.31
CA SER A 66 -14.77 -14.51 -6.82
C SER A 66 -14.68 -14.33 -8.34
N GLU A 67 -15.73 -14.73 -9.07
CA GLU A 67 -15.76 -14.68 -10.53
C GLU A 67 -16.28 -13.33 -11.03
N GLU A 68 -17.25 -12.72 -10.32
CA GLU A 68 -17.83 -11.42 -10.67
C GLU A 68 -16.82 -10.28 -10.47
N GLY A 69 -16.09 -10.28 -9.34
CA GLY A 69 -14.97 -9.36 -9.11
C GLY A 69 -13.78 -9.56 -10.06
N ARG A 70 -13.61 -10.76 -10.61
CA ARG A 70 -12.62 -11.05 -11.67
C ARG A 70 -13.09 -10.52 -13.02
N ALA A 71 -14.37 -10.66 -13.35
CA ALA A 71 -14.95 -10.18 -14.60
C ALA A 71 -14.95 -8.65 -14.69
N ASP A 72 -15.25 -7.96 -13.59
CA ASP A 72 -15.13 -6.49 -13.52
C ASP A 72 -13.67 -6.03 -13.58
N ALA A 73 -12.73 -6.79 -13.01
CA ALA A 73 -11.30 -6.50 -13.11
C ALA A 73 -10.73 -6.73 -14.52
N MET A 74 -11.31 -7.66 -15.29
CA MET A 74 -10.87 -8.05 -16.63
C MET A 74 -11.50 -7.20 -17.75
N ARG A 75 -12.64 -6.53 -17.49
CA ARG A 75 -13.29 -5.62 -18.45
C ARG A 75 -12.64 -4.24 -18.55
N VAL A 76 -11.73 -3.89 -17.65
CA VAL A 76 -11.05 -2.60 -17.63
C VAL A 76 -9.57 -2.84 -17.94
N GLU A 77 -9.28 -3.13 -19.22
CA GLU A 77 -7.99 -2.78 -19.84
C GLU A 77 -8.02 -1.34 -20.40
N GLU A 78 -9.00 -0.54 -19.98
CA GLU A 78 -8.96 0.91 -20.19
C GLU A 78 -7.89 1.51 -19.26
N GLU A 79 -7.13 2.46 -19.78
CA GLU A 79 -6.04 3.16 -19.11
C GLU A 79 -6.43 3.53 -17.68
N PHE A 80 -5.84 2.83 -16.69
CA PHE A 80 -6.05 3.15 -15.28
C PHE A 80 -5.42 4.52 -15.03
N GLU A 81 -6.24 5.55 -14.97
CA GLU A 81 -5.76 6.91 -14.71
C GLU A 81 -5.20 6.98 -13.28
N HIS A 82 -3.94 7.43 -13.16
CA HIS A 82 -3.34 7.72 -11.88
C HIS A 82 -3.91 9.03 -11.32
N LYS A 83 -4.85 8.90 -10.37
CA LYS A 83 -5.53 10.02 -9.72
C LYS A 83 -4.88 10.33 -8.36
N PHE A 84 -3.56 10.53 -8.37
CA PHE A 84 -2.79 10.92 -7.20
C PHE A 84 -1.62 11.85 -7.54
N GLU A 85 -1.14 12.56 -6.53
CA GLU A 85 0.08 13.35 -6.58
C GLU A 85 0.83 13.24 -5.25
N TYR A 86 2.13 13.46 -5.31
CA TYR A 86 2.99 13.51 -4.14
C TYR A 86 3.22 14.97 -3.75
N ARG A 87 3.10 15.26 -2.45
CA ARG A 87 3.32 16.60 -1.89
C ARG A 87 4.43 16.55 -0.86
N ASP A 88 5.31 17.54 -0.89
CA ASP A 88 6.41 17.66 0.07
C ASP A 88 5.88 17.98 1.47
N HIS A 89 6.19 17.12 2.44
CA HIS A 89 6.10 17.39 3.87
C HIS A 89 7.51 17.47 4.49
N THR A 90 7.66 18.16 5.63
CA THR A 90 8.95 18.62 6.18
C THR A 90 9.96 17.50 6.51
N ALA A 91 9.49 16.26 6.69
CA ALA A 91 10.32 15.06 6.88
C ALA A 91 9.83 13.88 6.02
N ASP A 92 8.51 13.71 5.96
CA ASP A 92 7.82 12.60 5.31
C ASP A 92 7.34 12.93 3.87
N ILE A 93 6.58 12.01 3.27
CA ILE A 93 5.84 12.26 2.04
C ILE A 93 4.34 12.31 2.30
N GLN A 94 3.66 13.29 1.69
CA GLN A 94 2.21 13.36 1.68
C GLN A 94 1.68 12.77 0.38
N LEU A 95 0.83 11.76 0.51
CA LEU A 95 0.05 11.17 -0.56
C LEU A 95 -1.26 11.94 -0.66
N TYR A 96 -1.55 12.52 -1.82
CA TYR A 96 -2.85 13.11 -2.13
C TYR A 96 -3.47 12.35 -3.29
N SER A 97 -4.72 11.93 -3.14
CA SER A 97 -5.45 11.18 -4.16
C SER A 97 -6.89 11.65 -4.28
N TRP A 98 -7.51 11.36 -5.41
CA TRP A 98 -8.89 11.72 -5.68
C TRP A 98 -9.59 10.63 -6.50
N GLY A 99 -10.91 10.68 -6.48
CA GLY A 99 -11.76 9.80 -7.26
C GLY A 99 -13.17 10.37 -7.38
N ASP A 100 -13.93 9.84 -8.32
CA ASP A 100 -15.34 10.18 -8.54
C ASP A 100 -16.19 9.64 -7.36
N THR A 101 -15.65 8.64 -6.65
CA THR A 101 -16.19 8.07 -5.42
C THR A 101 -15.14 8.02 -4.32
N LEU A 102 -15.59 7.88 -3.07
CA LEU A 102 -14.71 7.71 -1.92
C LEU A 102 -13.90 6.42 -2.02
N GLU A 103 -14.53 5.35 -2.52
CA GLU A 103 -13.91 4.07 -2.81
C GLU A 103 -12.75 4.25 -3.79
N GLU A 104 -12.96 4.98 -4.88
CA GLU A 104 -11.89 5.26 -5.84
C GLU A 104 -10.76 6.10 -5.23
N ALA A 105 -11.07 7.11 -4.41
CA ALA A 105 -10.03 7.88 -3.72
C ALA A 105 -9.21 6.99 -2.75
N PHE A 106 -9.86 6.04 -2.06
CA PHE A 106 -9.19 5.08 -1.20
C PHE A 106 -8.32 4.11 -2.00
N GLU A 107 -8.83 3.60 -3.12
CA GLU A 107 -8.08 2.76 -4.06
C GLU A 107 -6.81 3.51 -4.55
N GLN A 108 -6.97 4.77 -4.97
CA GLN A 108 -5.89 5.58 -5.54
C GLN A 108 -4.81 5.94 -4.51
N VAL A 109 -5.14 6.15 -3.23
CA VAL A 109 -4.09 6.37 -2.21
C VAL A 109 -3.24 5.11 -1.96
N VAL A 110 -3.84 3.91 -2.06
CA VAL A 110 -3.08 2.65 -1.99
C VAL A 110 -2.15 2.55 -3.20
N ILE A 111 -2.64 2.86 -4.40
CA ILE A 111 -1.81 2.88 -5.61
C ILE A 111 -0.69 3.91 -5.49
N ALA A 112 -0.96 5.10 -4.96
CA ALA A 112 0.04 6.13 -4.73
C ALA A 112 1.16 5.63 -3.81
N MET A 113 0.80 4.94 -2.72
CA MET A 113 1.73 4.35 -1.76
C MET A 113 2.61 3.28 -2.42
N PHE A 114 2.03 2.35 -3.17
CA PHE A 114 2.78 1.30 -3.85
C PHE A 114 3.67 1.84 -4.97
N ASN A 115 3.18 2.80 -5.76
CA ASN A 115 3.97 3.45 -6.79
C ASN A 115 5.15 4.24 -6.23
N TYR A 116 5.08 4.68 -4.96
CA TYR A 116 6.20 5.32 -4.27
C TYR A 116 7.29 4.31 -3.87
N MET A 117 6.90 3.08 -3.55
CA MET A 117 7.82 1.99 -3.18
C MET A 117 8.42 1.29 -4.39
N VAL A 118 7.62 1.03 -5.43
CA VAL A 118 8.02 0.36 -6.66
C VAL A 118 7.24 0.98 -7.82
N GLU A 119 7.95 1.38 -8.88
CA GLU A 119 7.33 1.91 -10.08
C GLU A 119 6.36 0.89 -10.70
N LEU A 120 5.06 1.19 -10.67
CA LEU A 120 4.04 0.22 -11.08
C LEU A 120 4.02 -0.08 -12.59
N ARG A 121 4.78 0.69 -13.39
CA ARG A 121 4.97 0.44 -14.82
C ARG A 121 5.72 -0.86 -15.09
N VAL A 122 6.64 -1.26 -14.21
CA VAL A 122 7.41 -2.52 -14.33
C VAL A 122 6.75 -3.71 -13.63
N VAL A 123 5.62 -3.48 -12.96
CA VAL A 123 4.87 -4.51 -12.25
C VAL A 123 3.80 -5.07 -13.19
N ASP A 124 3.61 -6.38 -13.22
CA ASP A 124 2.52 -7.02 -13.98
C ASP A 124 1.38 -7.47 -13.05
N ILE A 125 0.20 -7.69 -13.64
CA ILE A 125 -0.93 -8.30 -12.93
C ILE A 125 -0.94 -9.80 -13.22
N ASP A 126 -0.61 -10.60 -12.21
CA ASP A 126 -0.86 -12.04 -12.20
C ASP A 126 -2.25 -12.31 -11.60
N TYR A 127 -3.26 -12.42 -12.46
CA TYR A 127 -4.65 -12.70 -12.05
C TYR A 127 -4.82 -14.03 -11.30
N SER A 128 -3.82 -14.93 -11.30
CA SER A 128 -3.85 -16.16 -10.50
C SER A 128 -3.46 -15.94 -9.03
N LYS A 129 -2.85 -14.78 -8.70
CA LYS A 129 -2.30 -14.45 -7.37
C LYS A 129 -2.98 -13.26 -6.70
N THR A 130 -4.22 -12.95 -7.05
CA THR A 130 -4.98 -11.85 -6.41
C THR A 130 -5.09 -12.04 -4.91
N ARG A 131 -5.02 -10.93 -4.15
CA ARG A 131 -5.21 -10.90 -2.70
C ARG A 131 -6.55 -10.26 -2.34
N THR A 132 -7.15 -10.68 -1.24
CA THR A 132 -8.34 -10.03 -0.68
C THR A 132 -7.96 -9.40 0.64
N ILE A 133 -8.32 -8.13 0.81
CA ILE A 133 -8.13 -7.37 2.04
C ILE A 133 -9.51 -7.12 2.64
N GLU A 134 -9.68 -7.48 3.91
CA GLU A 134 -10.87 -7.18 4.70
C GLU A 134 -10.44 -6.48 5.98
N VAL A 135 -10.88 -5.23 6.16
CA VAL A 135 -10.50 -4.39 7.30
C VAL A 135 -11.72 -3.77 7.95
N GLU A 136 -11.61 -3.52 9.24
CA GLU A 136 -12.64 -2.89 10.06
C GLU A 136 -12.04 -1.73 10.85
N GLY A 137 -12.81 -0.67 11.06
CA GLY A 137 -12.39 0.50 11.84
C GLY A 137 -13.46 0.95 12.83
N HIS A 138 -13.20 2.09 13.48
CA HIS A 138 -14.14 2.76 14.39
C HIS A 138 -14.64 4.11 13.85
N SER A 139 -14.10 4.52 12.71
CA SER A 139 -14.39 5.74 11.96
C SER A 139 -13.85 5.59 10.53
N MET A 140 -14.21 6.50 9.62
CA MET A 140 -13.63 6.53 8.27
C MET A 140 -12.11 6.71 8.26
N THR A 141 -11.58 7.53 9.17
CA THR A 141 -10.13 7.78 9.31
C THR A 141 -9.40 6.52 9.74
N THR A 142 -9.89 5.83 10.78
CA THR A 142 -9.29 4.55 11.21
C THR A 142 -9.44 3.48 10.14
N LEU A 143 -10.55 3.47 9.40
CA LEU A 143 -10.78 2.49 8.34
C LEU A 143 -9.79 2.65 7.19
N LEU A 144 -9.48 3.90 6.81
CA LEU A 144 -8.43 4.22 5.85
C LEU A 144 -7.05 3.81 6.36
N PHE A 145 -6.75 4.08 7.63
CA PHE A 145 -5.50 3.68 8.27
C PHE A 145 -5.30 2.16 8.22
N GLU A 146 -6.33 1.37 8.57
CA GLU A 146 -6.28 -0.09 8.51
C GLU A 146 -6.14 -0.59 7.07
N LEU A 147 -6.85 0.01 6.11
CA LEU A 147 -6.70 -0.34 4.69
C LEU A 147 -5.25 -0.16 4.20
N LEU A 148 -4.62 0.97 4.53
CA LEU A 148 -3.24 1.24 4.14
C LEU A 148 -2.25 0.34 4.88
N SER A 149 -2.47 0.09 6.17
CA SER A 149 -1.63 -0.78 6.99
C SER A 149 -1.67 -2.23 6.50
N GLU A 150 -2.86 -2.75 6.23
CA GLU A 150 -3.06 -4.11 5.70
C GLU A 150 -2.50 -4.22 4.26
N SER A 151 -2.65 -3.16 3.45
CA SER A 151 -2.03 -3.10 2.13
C SER A 151 -0.50 -3.11 2.22
N LEU A 152 0.10 -2.35 3.16
CA LEU A 152 1.54 -2.35 3.40
C LEU A 152 2.02 -3.71 3.92
N PHE A 153 1.22 -4.39 4.73
CA PHE A 153 1.51 -5.77 5.15
C PHE A 153 1.64 -6.72 3.95
N GLN A 154 0.83 -6.57 2.90
CA GLN A 154 1.00 -7.36 1.65
C GLN A 154 2.38 -7.15 1.02
N MET A 155 2.93 -5.94 1.07
CA MET A 155 4.29 -5.66 0.60
C MET A 155 5.35 -6.38 1.45
N SER A 156 5.14 -6.52 2.77
CA SER A 156 6.02 -7.32 3.64
C SER A 156 6.04 -8.81 3.27
N GLU A 157 4.96 -9.31 2.67
CA GLU A 157 4.89 -10.66 2.06
C GLU A 157 5.34 -10.67 0.58
N PHE A 158 6.04 -9.63 0.15
CA PHE A 158 6.52 -9.43 -1.20
C PHE A 158 5.40 -9.37 -2.25
N PHE A 159 4.18 -8.94 -1.93
CA PHE A 159 3.13 -8.74 -2.93
C PHE A 159 2.99 -7.25 -3.28
N VAL A 160 3.30 -6.90 -4.53
CA VAL A 160 3.21 -5.52 -5.03
C VAL A 160 1.82 -5.30 -5.61
N ILE A 161 1.03 -4.41 -4.99
CA ILE A 161 -0.31 -4.06 -5.45
C ILE A 161 -0.18 -3.05 -6.59
N LYS A 162 -0.45 -3.49 -7.82
CA LYS A 162 -0.55 -2.62 -9.01
C LYS A 162 -1.92 -2.00 -9.17
N ARG A 163 -2.96 -2.73 -8.78
CA ARG A 163 -4.36 -2.27 -8.82
C ARG A 163 -5.11 -2.81 -7.61
N ILE A 164 -6.05 -2.03 -7.10
CA ILE A 164 -6.96 -2.44 -6.03
C ILE A 164 -8.39 -2.06 -6.44
N LYS A 165 -9.35 -2.89 -6.06
CA LYS A 165 -10.78 -2.61 -6.20
C LYS A 165 -11.48 -2.85 -4.87
N ILE A 166 -12.03 -1.80 -4.27
CA ILE A 166 -12.96 -1.89 -3.15
C ILE A 166 -14.29 -2.40 -3.71
N THR A 167 -14.62 -3.63 -3.33
CA THR A 167 -15.86 -4.32 -3.71
C THR A 167 -17.01 -3.97 -2.77
N LYS A 168 -16.70 -3.54 -1.54
CA LYS A 168 -17.69 -3.14 -0.55
C LYS A 168 -17.08 -2.13 0.44
N LEU A 169 -17.77 -1.01 0.62
CA LEU A 169 -17.53 -0.04 1.69
C LEU A 169 -18.80 0.07 2.54
N ASP A 170 -18.78 -0.54 3.72
CA ASP A 170 -19.84 -0.40 4.72
C ASP A 170 -19.54 0.78 5.63
N ARG A 171 -20.18 1.92 5.33
CA ARG A 171 -20.01 3.17 6.08
C ARG A 171 -20.68 3.15 7.45
N ALA A 172 -21.70 2.32 7.65
CA ALA A 172 -22.44 2.25 8.91
C ALA A 172 -21.64 1.46 9.96
N ASN A 173 -20.94 0.41 9.53
CA ASN A 173 -20.14 -0.46 10.39
C ASN A 173 -18.63 -0.26 10.24
N PHE A 174 -18.20 0.70 9.41
CA PHE A 174 -16.81 0.98 9.07
C PHE A 174 -16.03 -0.27 8.65
N LYS A 175 -16.45 -0.90 7.53
CA LYS A 175 -15.78 -2.09 6.97
C LYS A 175 -15.48 -1.94 5.50
N ILE A 176 -14.32 -2.44 5.07
CA ILE A 176 -13.94 -2.51 3.65
C ILE A 176 -13.64 -3.96 3.29
N LYS A 177 -14.10 -4.36 2.09
CA LYS A 177 -13.62 -5.55 1.38
C LYS A 177 -13.05 -5.12 0.03
N ALA A 178 -11.79 -5.44 -0.23
CA ALA A 178 -11.09 -5.08 -1.44
C ALA A 178 -10.38 -6.28 -2.07
N VAL A 179 -10.22 -6.25 -3.39
CA VAL A 179 -9.43 -7.20 -4.16
C VAL A 179 -8.22 -6.48 -4.75
N CYS A 180 -7.05 -7.03 -4.52
CA CYS A 180 -5.77 -6.50 -4.96
C CYS A 180 -5.20 -7.36 -6.09
N PHE A 181 -4.67 -6.69 -7.10
CA PHE A 181 -4.12 -7.25 -8.32
C PHE A 181 -2.69 -6.77 -8.47
N GLY A 182 -1.80 -7.69 -8.85
CA GLY A 182 -0.38 -7.43 -8.95
C GLY A 182 0.39 -8.73 -9.00
N GLU A 183 1.61 -8.72 -8.48
CA GLU A 183 2.49 -9.87 -8.51
C GLU A 183 3.43 -9.91 -7.31
N THR A 184 4.16 -11.02 -7.20
CA THR A 184 5.25 -11.12 -6.23
C THR A 184 6.42 -10.22 -6.67
N PHE A 185 6.98 -9.47 -5.73
CA PHE A 185 8.18 -8.67 -5.92
C PHE A 185 9.35 -9.56 -6.32
N ASP A 186 10.01 -9.20 -7.40
CA ASP A 186 11.19 -9.87 -7.93
C ASP A 186 12.30 -8.83 -8.08
N ARG A 187 13.41 -9.05 -7.37
CA ARG A 187 14.50 -8.09 -7.29
C ARG A 187 15.18 -7.82 -8.64
N ILE A 188 15.19 -8.79 -9.55
CA ILE A 188 15.83 -8.65 -10.86
C ILE A 188 14.87 -7.92 -11.80
N LYS A 189 13.60 -8.33 -11.82
CA LYS A 189 12.57 -7.70 -12.65
C LYS A 189 12.33 -6.23 -12.26
N HIS A 190 12.27 -5.95 -10.97
CA HIS A 190 11.88 -4.66 -10.44
C HIS A 190 13.06 -3.73 -10.13
N GLU A 191 14.31 -4.14 -10.42
CA GLU A 191 15.55 -3.42 -10.07
C GLU A 191 15.50 -1.93 -10.44
N ASP A 192 15.12 -1.63 -11.68
CA ASP A 192 15.07 -0.26 -12.22
C ASP A 192 13.91 0.58 -11.64
N GLY A 193 12.93 -0.08 -11.00
CA GLY A 193 11.73 0.54 -10.45
C GLY A 193 11.72 0.66 -8.93
N ILE A 194 12.79 0.26 -8.23
CA ILE A 194 12.84 0.33 -6.76
C ILE A 194 12.86 1.80 -6.32
N GLY A 195 11.79 2.21 -5.62
CA GLY A 195 11.62 3.53 -5.04
C GLY A 195 12.06 3.58 -3.58
N THR A 196 11.25 4.23 -2.74
CA THR A 196 11.53 4.42 -1.32
C THR A 196 10.61 3.55 -0.47
N GLU A 197 11.17 2.83 0.49
CA GLU A 197 10.40 2.04 1.45
C GLU A 197 9.46 2.94 2.26
N VAL A 198 8.22 2.48 2.45
CA VAL A 198 7.26 3.09 3.37
C VAL A 198 7.20 2.23 4.63
N LYS A 199 7.39 2.84 5.80
CA LYS A 199 7.40 2.14 7.08
C LYS A 199 6.01 2.01 7.69
N ALA A 200 5.23 3.09 7.63
CA ALA A 200 3.89 3.13 8.19
C ALA A 200 3.07 4.31 7.65
N PRO A 201 1.74 4.14 7.45
CA PRO A 201 0.83 5.28 7.38
C PRO A 201 0.73 6.00 8.73
N THR A 202 0.39 7.28 8.72
CA THR A 202 0.25 8.07 9.95
C THR A 202 -1.11 8.75 10.03
N TYR A 203 -1.61 8.95 11.25
CA TYR A 203 -2.78 9.80 11.51
C TYR A 203 -2.48 11.30 11.35
N ASN A 204 -1.21 11.68 11.27
CA ASN A 204 -0.82 13.07 11.16
C ASN A 204 -1.32 13.66 9.84
N TYR A 205 -2.18 14.67 9.93
CA TYR A 205 -2.80 15.33 8.78
C TYR A 205 -3.59 14.37 7.86
N MET A 206 -4.15 13.29 8.40
CA MET A 206 -5.05 12.42 7.63
C MET A 206 -6.38 13.14 7.37
N GLN A 207 -6.73 13.31 6.11
CA GLN A 207 -7.96 14.00 5.69
C GLN A 207 -8.73 13.17 4.68
N ILE A 208 -10.05 13.13 4.87
CA ILE A 208 -11.02 12.51 3.96
C ILE A 208 -12.08 13.56 3.68
N GLU A 209 -12.19 13.98 2.43
CA GLU A 209 -13.11 15.03 2.01
C GLU A 209 -14.00 14.50 0.88
N GLU A 210 -15.31 14.54 1.08
CA GLU A 210 -16.32 14.18 0.07
C GLU A 210 -16.97 15.46 -0.44
N GLY A 211 -16.66 15.84 -1.68
CA GLY A 211 -17.29 16.94 -2.38
C GLY A 211 -18.39 16.48 -3.33
N GLU A 212 -19.12 17.44 -3.91
CA GLU A 212 -20.16 17.16 -4.91
C GLU A 212 -19.58 16.59 -6.21
N GLU A 213 -18.38 17.02 -6.60
CA GLU A 213 -17.73 16.61 -7.86
C GLU A 213 -16.75 15.45 -7.69
N ARG A 214 -16.11 15.31 -6.53
CA ARG A 214 -15.11 14.28 -6.26
C ARG A 214 -14.87 14.07 -4.77
N SER A 215 -14.38 12.89 -4.43
CA SER A 215 -13.79 12.58 -3.13
C SER A 215 -12.28 12.73 -3.17
N THR A 216 -11.67 13.17 -2.08
CA THR A 216 -10.22 13.31 -1.96
C THR A 216 -9.71 12.78 -0.64
N VAL A 217 -8.49 12.25 -0.67
CA VAL A 217 -7.81 11.67 0.49
C VAL A 217 -6.40 12.23 0.57
N THR A 218 -6.01 12.65 1.77
CA THR A 218 -4.65 13.06 2.09
C THR A 218 -4.11 12.22 3.24
N VAL A 219 -2.92 11.64 3.07
CA VAL A 219 -2.24 10.84 4.09
C VAL A 219 -0.75 11.17 4.11
N ILE A 220 -0.15 11.26 5.29
CA ILE A 220 1.30 11.30 5.45
C ILE A 220 1.80 9.88 5.80
N VAL A 221 2.86 9.43 5.13
CA VAL A 221 3.50 8.14 5.39
C VAL A 221 4.96 8.33 5.82
N ASP A 222 5.40 7.56 6.82
CA ASP A 222 6.80 7.51 7.27
C ASP A 222 7.64 6.68 6.29
N ILE A 223 8.82 7.20 5.92
CA ILE A 223 9.74 6.64 4.91
C ILE A 223 11.14 6.46 5.48
#